data_AF-A0AAV6C164-F1
#
_entry.id   AF-A0AAV6C164-F1
#
_cell.length_a   1.000
_cell.length_b   1.000
_cell.length_c   1.000
_cell.angle_alpha   90.00
_cell.angle_beta   90.00
_cell.angle_gamma   90.00
#
_symmetry.space_group_name_H-M   'P 1'
#
loop_
_entity.id
_entity.type
_entity.pdbx_description
1 polymer ?
#
loop_
_entity_poly.entity_id
_entity_poly.type
_entity_poly.pdbx_seq_one_letter_code
_entity_poly.pdbx_strand_id
1 'polypeptide(L)'
;SPGNCSAFVATGSWTKSRQIVMAHNNWTGYLAGERWRIIFDIVPKDGYRMLMDGFPGVIASDDDFGINSSGLMVTETTITQFEGWDPGGKAEFVRARKALQYASSIDDYVRIMLDGNNGGYANDWLLGDRKTGEIAQFELGLKTHRLWRTRDGAFAGSNWARDPQLIKLEAPDFNPRDPQSSPNARRARWDELLQANRGKIDVALAQQMLGDHQDTFLHKDQPGERTLCGHTDLSSHGSPEWLWNPYYPGGAVQGKVTDSSMAGAMAFTARAGHPCGGDFLAAPFLAAHPEYSWQAPFLRDMKAGPWTEFRSAQAAPPAR
;
A
#
# COMPACT_ATOMS: atom_id res chain seq x y z
N SER A 1 -1.72 14.23 -2.14
CA SER A 1 -0.74 13.33 -1.49
C SER A 1 -0.04 12.57 -2.61
N PRO A 2 1.29 12.35 -2.58
CA PRO A 2 1.94 11.55 -3.64
C PRO A 2 1.33 10.14 -3.63
N GLY A 3 0.91 9.66 -4.80
CA GLY A 3 0.15 8.42 -4.93
C GLY A 3 1.06 7.25 -5.24
N ASN A 4 1.73 6.65 -4.26
CA ASN A 4 2.83 5.72 -4.55
C ASN A 4 2.75 4.41 -3.72
N CYS A 5 1.83 3.50 -4.00
CA CYS A 5 1.73 2.20 -3.33
C CYS A 5 1.22 1.13 -4.32
N SER A 6 1.53 -0.15 -4.10
CA SER A 6 0.90 -1.24 -4.85
C SER A 6 0.31 -2.28 -3.91
N ALA A 7 -0.95 -2.63 -4.11
CA ALA A 7 -1.68 -3.51 -3.21
C ALA A 7 -2.73 -4.37 -3.92
N PHE A 8 -3.12 -5.48 -3.28
CA PHE A 8 -4.31 -6.22 -3.65
C PHE A 8 -4.96 -6.91 -2.45
N VAL A 9 -6.24 -7.23 -2.61
CA VAL A 9 -7.00 -8.13 -1.73
C VAL A 9 -7.79 -9.13 -2.58
N ALA A 10 -7.69 -10.42 -2.27
CA ALA A 10 -8.34 -11.49 -3.03
C ALA A 10 -8.99 -12.51 -2.10
N THR A 11 -10.08 -13.15 -2.55
CA THR A 11 -10.84 -14.15 -1.77
C THR A 11 -11.55 -15.16 -2.68
N GLY A 12 -12.11 -16.23 -2.11
CA GLY A 12 -12.92 -17.20 -2.83
C GLY A 12 -12.14 -17.99 -3.87
N SER A 13 -12.64 -18.09 -5.11
CA SER A 13 -12.00 -18.85 -6.19
C SER A 13 -10.64 -18.31 -6.63
N TRP A 14 -10.23 -17.15 -6.13
CA TRP A 14 -8.96 -16.50 -6.47
C TRP A 14 -7.80 -16.95 -5.59
N THR A 15 -8.07 -17.41 -4.38
CA THR A 15 -7.03 -17.80 -3.42
C THR A 15 -7.01 -19.32 -3.20
N LYS A 16 -5.83 -19.84 -2.87
CA LYS A 16 -5.60 -21.27 -2.67
C LYS A 16 -6.44 -21.85 -1.52
N SER A 17 -6.60 -21.08 -0.45
CA SER A 17 -7.38 -21.44 0.74
C SER A 17 -8.86 -21.09 0.63
N ARG A 18 -9.27 -20.39 -0.44
CA ARG A 18 -10.57 -19.73 -0.58
C ARG A 18 -10.88 -18.68 0.50
N GLN A 19 -9.90 -18.32 1.31
CA GLN A 19 -9.95 -17.27 2.31
C GLN A 19 -9.23 -16.02 1.80
N ILE A 20 -9.37 -14.90 2.53
CA ILE A 20 -8.78 -13.63 2.12
C ILE A 20 -7.25 -13.70 2.16
N VAL A 21 -6.59 -13.22 1.11
CA VAL A 21 -5.16 -12.84 1.06
C VAL A 21 -5.08 -11.36 0.73
N MET A 22 -4.27 -10.61 1.48
CA MET A 22 -4.08 -9.16 1.34
C MET A 22 -2.59 -8.84 1.31
N ALA A 23 -2.16 -7.97 0.39
CA ALA A 23 -0.77 -7.59 0.20
C ALA A 23 -0.64 -6.11 -0.13
N HIS A 24 0.45 -5.49 0.33
CA HIS A 24 0.75 -4.07 0.13
C HIS A 24 2.25 -3.79 0.14
N ASN A 25 2.75 -2.94 -0.76
CA ASN A 25 4.05 -2.30 -0.65
C ASN A 25 3.93 -0.77 -0.57
N ASN A 26 4.61 -0.18 0.41
CA ASN A 26 4.76 1.28 0.56
C ASN A 26 5.71 1.78 -0.50
N TRP A 27 5.39 2.86 -1.22
CA TRP A 27 6.44 3.66 -1.86
C TRP A 27 6.50 5.07 -1.32
N THR A 28 7.73 5.50 -1.09
CA THR A 28 8.03 6.86 -0.65
C THR A 28 9.46 7.22 -1.03
N GLY A 29 9.89 8.44 -0.75
CA GLY A 29 11.31 8.82 -0.87
C GLY A 29 12.15 8.06 0.16
N TYR A 30 13.34 7.61 -0.24
CA TYR A 30 14.18 6.73 0.59
C TYR A 30 14.65 7.38 1.88
N LEU A 31 14.67 8.71 1.97
CA LEU A 31 14.87 9.45 3.23
C LEU A 31 13.84 9.05 4.31
N ALA A 32 12.57 8.91 3.95
CA ALA A 32 11.55 8.41 4.87
C ALA A 32 11.55 6.87 4.87
N GLY A 33 11.60 6.26 3.68
CA GLY A 33 11.43 4.82 3.51
C GLY A 33 12.39 3.95 4.31
N GLU A 34 13.68 4.31 4.40
CA GLU A 34 14.67 3.53 5.15
C GLU A 34 14.33 3.38 6.67
N ARG A 35 13.49 4.29 7.18
CA ARG A 35 13.08 4.41 8.58
C ARG A 35 11.68 3.80 8.81
N TRP A 36 10.95 3.44 7.75
CA TRP A 36 9.60 2.87 7.79
C TRP A 36 9.62 1.36 8.07
N ARG A 37 10.09 1.01 9.27
CA ARG A 37 10.42 -0.37 9.66
C ARG A 37 9.88 -0.76 11.03
N ILE A 38 8.82 -0.09 11.48
CA ILE A 38 8.19 -0.34 12.78
C ILE A 38 6.88 -1.10 12.57
N ILE A 39 6.66 -2.12 13.38
CA ILE A 39 5.37 -2.78 13.52
C ILE A 39 4.80 -2.41 14.90
N PHE A 40 3.62 -1.83 14.92
CA PHE A 40 2.90 -1.45 16.13
C PHE A 40 1.91 -2.55 16.52
N ASP A 41 2.07 -3.07 17.72
CA ASP A 41 1.08 -3.89 18.40
C ASP A 41 0.43 -3.04 19.50
N ILE A 42 -0.84 -2.66 19.31
CA ILE A 42 -1.51 -1.70 20.17
C ILE A 42 -2.75 -2.33 20.78
N VAL A 43 -2.76 -2.41 22.11
CA VAL A 43 -3.93 -2.78 22.93
C VAL A 43 -4.55 -1.49 23.47
N PRO A 44 -5.61 -0.95 22.85
CA PRO A 44 -6.27 0.24 23.35
C PRO A 44 -7.07 -0.08 24.63
N LYS A 45 -7.40 0.97 25.39
CA LYS A 45 -8.33 0.85 26.54
C LYS A 45 -9.72 0.39 26.08
N ASP A 46 -10.21 0.95 24.97
CA ASP A 46 -11.51 0.67 24.38
C ASP A 46 -11.34 0.38 22.88
N GLY A 47 -12.09 -0.60 22.36
CA GLY A 47 -12.00 -1.05 20.97
C GLY A 47 -11.18 -2.33 20.81
N TYR A 48 -10.72 -2.58 19.59
CA TYR A 48 -10.01 -3.79 19.20
C TYR A 48 -8.49 -3.60 19.26
N ARG A 49 -7.77 -4.67 19.62
CA ARG A 49 -6.32 -4.70 19.46
C ARG A 49 -5.97 -4.57 17.99
N MET A 50 -4.93 -3.81 17.68
CA MET A 50 -4.47 -3.56 16.32
C MET A 50 -3.03 -4.03 16.16
N LEU A 51 -2.74 -4.61 15.00
CA LEU A 51 -1.38 -4.83 14.51
C LEU A 51 -1.26 -4.12 13.16
N MET A 52 -0.32 -3.19 13.04
CA MET A 52 -0.15 -2.38 11.83
C MET A 52 1.34 -2.01 11.66
N ASP A 53 1.77 -1.70 10.44
CA ASP A 53 3.08 -1.09 10.24
C ASP A 53 3.06 0.41 10.59
N GLY A 54 4.22 1.06 10.50
CA GLY A 54 4.33 2.50 10.51
C GLY A 54 5.76 3.01 10.74
N PHE A 55 5.83 4.25 11.22
CA PHE A 55 7.02 5.08 11.24
C PHE A 55 7.26 5.74 12.63
N PRO A 56 8.50 6.11 13.01
CA PRO A 56 8.71 6.87 14.25
C PRO A 56 7.85 8.14 14.33
N GLY A 57 6.99 8.21 15.34
CA GLY A 57 6.19 9.41 15.63
C GLY A 57 4.79 9.44 15.02
N VAL A 58 4.42 8.48 14.15
CA VAL A 58 3.03 8.36 13.69
C VAL A 58 2.18 7.57 14.68
N ILE A 59 0.88 7.87 14.70
CA ILE A 59 -0.13 7.19 15.54
C ILE A 59 -1.14 6.37 14.71
N ALA A 60 -1.02 6.44 13.39
CA ALA A 60 -1.67 5.59 12.39
C ALA A 60 -0.58 4.80 11.65
N SER A 61 -0.94 3.96 10.67
CA SER A 61 0.07 3.30 9.85
C SER A 61 0.71 4.31 8.89
N ASP A 62 -0.10 5.18 8.28
CA ASP A 62 0.31 6.23 7.32
C ASP A 62 0.83 5.63 5.99
N ASP A 63 0.78 4.29 5.85
CA ASP A 63 1.17 3.51 4.68
C ASP A 63 0.02 3.11 3.74
N ASP A 64 -1.12 2.53 4.12
CA ASP A 64 -1.53 1.89 5.35
C ASP A 64 -1.58 0.35 5.21
N PHE A 65 -1.20 -0.39 6.26
CA PHE A 65 -1.49 -1.83 6.39
C PHE A 65 -1.76 -2.21 7.84
N GLY A 66 -2.96 -2.72 8.11
CA GLY A 66 -3.37 -3.07 9.46
C GLY A 66 -4.40 -4.19 9.53
N ILE A 67 -4.39 -4.89 10.66
CA ILE A 67 -5.41 -5.85 11.05
C ILE A 67 -5.87 -5.56 12.47
N ASN A 68 -7.13 -5.89 12.79
CA ASN A 68 -7.64 -5.79 14.15
C ASN A 68 -8.21 -7.10 14.68
N SER A 69 -8.34 -7.20 16.00
CA SER A 69 -8.80 -8.42 16.68
C SER A 69 -10.27 -8.77 16.44
N SER A 70 -11.04 -7.91 15.78
CA SER A 70 -12.41 -8.22 15.34
C SER A 70 -12.45 -8.98 14.01
N GLY A 71 -11.31 -9.05 13.30
CA GLY A 71 -11.20 -9.67 11.98
C GLY A 71 -11.23 -8.69 10.81
N LEU A 72 -11.08 -7.40 11.05
CA LEU A 72 -10.90 -6.45 9.95
C LEU A 72 -9.46 -6.48 9.44
N MET A 73 -9.32 -6.44 8.12
CA MET A 73 -8.06 -6.34 7.38
C MET A 73 -8.14 -5.08 6.51
N VAL A 74 -7.14 -4.22 6.58
CA VAL A 74 -7.16 -2.89 5.97
C VAL A 74 -5.83 -2.64 5.29
N THR A 75 -5.90 -2.21 4.03
CA THR A 75 -4.79 -1.55 3.34
C THR A 75 -5.34 -0.54 2.34
N GLU A 76 -4.49 0.26 1.71
CA GLU A 76 -4.94 1.27 0.76
C GLU A 76 -3.94 1.53 -0.35
N THR A 77 -4.34 2.23 -1.41
CA THR A 77 -3.38 2.97 -2.23
C THR A 77 -3.93 4.36 -2.54
N THR A 78 -3.09 5.36 -2.36
CA THR A 78 -3.48 6.76 -2.52
C THR A 78 -3.83 7.12 -3.96
N ILE A 79 -4.90 7.88 -4.16
CA ILE A 79 -5.34 8.30 -5.49
C ILE A 79 -4.41 9.39 -6.02
N THR A 80 -3.73 9.11 -7.14
CA THR A 80 -2.82 10.07 -7.77
C THR A 80 -3.57 11.29 -8.30
N GLN A 81 -2.89 12.44 -8.36
CA GLN A 81 -3.40 13.68 -8.95
C GLN A 81 -4.77 14.13 -8.40
N PHE A 82 -5.09 13.71 -7.17
CA PHE A 82 -6.28 14.13 -6.46
C PHE A 82 -6.17 15.59 -6.02
N GLU A 83 -7.27 16.34 -6.15
CA GLU A 83 -7.38 17.76 -5.85
C GLU A 83 -8.44 18.08 -4.80
N GLY A 84 -8.07 19.00 -3.91
CA GLY A 84 -8.97 19.58 -2.93
C GLY A 84 -8.94 18.88 -1.57
N TRP A 85 -9.35 19.63 -0.54
CA TRP A 85 -9.59 19.12 0.81
C TRP A 85 -10.39 20.18 1.58
N ASP A 86 -11.07 19.76 2.63
CA ASP A 86 -11.78 20.65 3.55
C ASP A 86 -10.99 20.84 4.86
N PRO A 87 -10.46 22.05 5.15
CA PRO A 87 -9.74 22.30 6.40
C PRO A 87 -10.59 22.21 7.66
N GLY A 88 -11.93 22.26 7.55
CA GLY A 88 -12.85 22.05 8.66
C GLY A 88 -13.14 20.57 8.96
N GLY A 89 -12.76 19.66 8.06
CA GLY A 89 -12.99 18.22 8.21
C GLY A 89 -11.96 17.52 9.10
N LYS A 90 -12.21 16.23 9.39
CA LYS A 90 -11.31 15.36 10.15
C LYS A 90 -10.26 14.77 9.22
N ALA A 91 -8.99 14.97 9.56
CA ALA A 91 -7.87 14.39 8.83
C ALA A 91 -7.99 12.86 8.70
N GLU A 92 -7.54 12.33 7.56
CA GLU A 92 -7.58 10.91 7.23
C GLU A 92 -6.99 10.03 8.34
N PHE A 93 -5.76 10.29 8.79
CA PHE A 93 -5.11 9.45 9.79
C PHE A 93 -5.90 9.32 11.11
N VAL A 94 -6.69 10.35 11.48
CA VAL A 94 -7.59 10.30 12.65
C VAL A 94 -8.72 9.32 12.39
N ARG A 95 -9.30 9.36 11.19
CA ARG A 95 -10.40 8.49 10.75
C ARG A 95 -9.91 7.06 10.55
N ALA A 96 -8.81 6.82 9.84
CA ALA A 96 -8.28 5.47 9.63
C ALA A 96 -7.83 4.81 10.92
N ARG A 97 -7.14 5.55 11.80
CA ARG A 97 -6.78 5.02 13.13
C ARG A 97 -8.02 4.62 13.93
N LYS A 98 -9.03 5.49 13.97
CA LYS A 98 -10.30 5.21 14.65
C LYS A 98 -11.02 4.03 14.01
N ALA A 99 -11.02 3.91 12.68
CA ALA A 99 -11.67 2.84 11.97
C ALA A 99 -10.98 1.49 12.25
N LEU A 100 -9.65 1.42 12.16
CA LEU A 100 -8.91 0.21 12.51
C LEU A 100 -9.12 -0.19 13.98
N GLN A 101 -9.26 0.78 14.88
CA GLN A 101 -9.49 0.52 16.31
C GLN A 101 -10.92 0.06 16.64
N TYR A 102 -11.94 0.62 15.99
CA TYR A 102 -13.34 0.45 16.43
C TYR A 102 -14.24 -0.26 15.41
N ALA A 103 -13.84 -0.37 14.14
CA ALA A 103 -14.66 -1.04 13.14
C ALA A 103 -14.61 -2.56 13.32
N SER A 104 -15.79 -3.17 13.32
CA SER A 104 -15.95 -4.62 13.38
C SER A 104 -16.28 -5.24 12.02
N SER A 105 -16.50 -4.41 11.00
CA SER A 105 -16.97 -4.82 9.67
C SER A 105 -16.55 -3.79 8.63
N ILE A 106 -16.66 -4.15 7.34
CA ILE A 106 -16.46 -3.21 6.23
C ILE A 106 -17.42 -2.01 6.35
N ASP A 107 -18.66 -2.25 6.76
CA ASP A 107 -19.67 -1.19 6.86
C ASP A 107 -19.37 -0.22 8.01
N ASP A 108 -18.87 -0.73 9.15
CA ASP A 108 -18.35 0.13 10.22
C ASP A 108 -17.15 0.95 9.77
N TYR A 109 -16.24 0.35 9.01
CA TYR A 109 -15.07 1.04 8.48
C TYR A 109 -15.50 2.22 7.60
N VAL A 110 -16.36 1.96 6.62
CA VAL A 110 -16.92 2.99 5.72
C VAL A 110 -17.63 4.08 6.50
N ARG A 111 -18.49 3.72 7.46
CA ARG A 111 -19.19 4.69 8.32
C ARG A 111 -18.22 5.60 9.08
N ILE A 112 -17.16 5.05 9.67
CA ILE A 112 -16.16 5.82 10.42
C ILE A 112 -15.33 6.70 9.48
N MET A 113 -14.96 6.19 8.30
CA MET A 113 -14.17 6.93 7.32
C MET A 113 -14.95 8.08 6.68
N LEU A 114 -16.27 7.98 6.55
CA LEU A 114 -17.12 9.06 6.06
C LEU A 114 -17.43 10.14 7.11
N ASP A 115 -17.33 9.82 8.41
CA ASP A 115 -17.62 10.74 9.51
C ASP A 115 -16.64 11.92 9.52
N GLY A 116 -17.10 13.06 8.99
CA GLY A 116 -16.29 14.27 8.87
C GLY A 116 -15.15 14.14 7.87
N ASN A 117 -15.33 13.35 6.79
CA ASN A 117 -14.32 13.24 5.73
C ASN A 117 -13.88 14.61 5.23
N ASN A 118 -12.57 14.79 5.10
CA ASN A 118 -11.97 16.04 4.67
C ASN A 118 -11.32 15.96 3.29
N GLY A 119 -11.30 14.79 2.63
CA GLY A 119 -10.68 14.58 1.32
C GLY A 119 -9.15 14.65 1.29
N GLY A 120 -8.50 15.11 2.36
CA GLY A 120 -7.05 15.06 2.48
C GLY A 120 -6.61 13.60 2.53
N TYR A 121 -5.58 13.25 1.76
CA TYR A 121 -5.11 11.87 1.60
C TYR A 121 -6.22 10.93 1.08
N ALA A 122 -6.84 11.28 -0.06
CA ALA A 122 -7.85 10.46 -0.71
C ALA A 122 -7.25 9.15 -1.24
N ASN A 123 -7.90 8.03 -0.91
CA ASN A 123 -7.33 6.69 -1.07
C ASN A 123 -8.37 5.69 -1.62
N ASP A 124 -7.87 4.68 -2.33
CA ASP A 124 -8.55 3.42 -2.58
C ASP A 124 -8.29 2.46 -1.42
N TRP A 125 -9.26 2.30 -0.52
CA TRP A 125 -9.15 1.38 0.61
C TRP A 125 -9.50 -0.05 0.18
N LEU A 126 -8.55 -0.97 0.33
CA LEU A 126 -8.75 -2.39 0.10
C LEU A 126 -9.01 -3.08 1.44
N LEU A 127 -10.23 -3.57 1.61
CA LEU A 127 -10.75 -4.06 2.89
C LEU A 127 -11.04 -5.55 2.83
N GLY A 128 -10.87 -6.24 3.95
CA GLY A 128 -11.28 -7.62 4.16
C GLY A 128 -11.96 -7.81 5.52
N ASP A 129 -13.05 -8.57 5.54
CA ASP A 129 -13.64 -9.09 6.78
C ASP A 129 -13.46 -10.61 6.81
N ARG A 130 -12.46 -11.07 7.58
CA ARG A 130 -12.11 -12.50 7.64
C ARG A 130 -13.21 -13.37 8.24
N LYS A 131 -14.19 -12.80 8.95
CA LYS A 131 -15.29 -13.57 9.54
C LYS A 131 -16.28 -14.01 8.47
N THR A 132 -16.42 -13.19 7.43
CA THR A 132 -17.40 -13.38 6.36
C THR A 132 -16.76 -13.81 5.04
N GLY A 133 -15.44 -13.63 4.90
CA GLY A 133 -14.71 -13.85 3.65
C GLY A 133 -14.95 -12.76 2.61
N GLU A 134 -15.62 -11.69 2.99
CA GLU A 134 -15.95 -10.55 2.13
C GLU A 134 -14.78 -9.59 2.00
N ILE A 135 -14.57 -9.11 0.78
CA ILE A 135 -13.57 -8.09 0.47
C ILE A 135 -14.26 -6.88 -0.18
N ALA A 136 -13.64 -5.72 -0.07
CA ALA A 136 -14.11 -4.51 -0.72
C ALA A 136 -12.99 -3.62 -1.25
N GLN A 137 -13.30 -2.85 -2.29
CA GLN A 137 -12.58 -1.64 -2.68
C GLN A 137 -13.48 -0.46 -2.31
N PHE A 138 -13.01 0.40 -1.42
CA PHE A 138 -13.69 1.62 -1.00
C PHE A 138 -12.87 2.82 -1.46
N GLU A 139 -13.24 3.34 -2.62
CA GLU A 139 -12.65 4.54 -3.17
C GLU A 139 -13.28 5.76 -2.50
N LEU A 140 -12.46 6.56 -1.80
CA LEU A 140 -12.91 7.68 -0.99
C LEU A 140 -12.23 8.98 -1.42
N GLY A 141 -12.96 9.81 -2.17
CA GLY A 141 -12.61 11.20 -2.44
C GLY A 141 -13.17 12.17 -1.39
N LEU A 142 -13.20 13.46 -1.69
CA LEU A 142 -13.81 14.51 -0.87
C LEU A 142 -15.34 14.55 -1.07
N LYS A 143 -15.76 14.60 -2.34
CA LYS A 143 -17.15 14.79 -2.78
C LYS A 143 -17.82 13.47 -3.16
N THR A 144 -17.04 12.54 -3.69
CA THR A 144 -17.53 11.25 -4.16
C THR A 144 -16.90 10.11 -3.36
N HIS A 145 -17.63 9.01 -3.27
CA HIS A 145 -17.09 7.76 -2.78
C HIS A 145 -17.84 6.61 -3.43
N ARG A 146 -17.18 5.45 -3.52
CA ARG A 146 -17.81 4.23 -4.03
C ARG A 146 -17.27 2.99 -3.34
N LEU A 147 -18.17 2.04 -3.10
CA LEU A 147 -17.88 0.78 -2.44
C LEU A 147 -18.23 -0.39 -3.36
N TRP A 148 -17.21 -1.12 -3.84
CA TRP A 148 -17.37 -2.40 -4.53
C TRP A 148 -17.09 -3.54 -3.55
N ARG A 149 -17.90 -4.59 -3.56
CA ARG A 149 -17.82 -5.69 -2.58
C ARG A 149 -17.99 -7.02 -3.29
N THR A 150 -17.30 -8.06 -2.82
CA THR A 150 -17.47 -9.43 -3.30
C THR A 150 -17.00 -10.44 -2.26
N ARG A 151 -17.47 -11.69 -2.38
CA ARG A 151 -16.97 -12.86 -1.63
C ARG A 151 -16.23 -13.87 -2.52
N ASP A 152 -16.09 -13.54 -3.80
CA ASP A 152 -15.34 -14.32 -4.78
C ASP A 152 -14.78 -13.35 -5.83
N GLY A 153 -13.51 -12.98 -5.68
CA GLY A 153 -12.94 -11.90 -6.48
C GLY A 153 -11.57 -11.44 -5.99
N ALA A 154 -11.04 -10.45 -6.69
CA ALA A 154 -9.90 -9.66 -6.28
C ALA A 154 -10.12 -8.18 -6.59
N PHE A 155 -9.57 -7.31 -5.75
CA PHE A 155 -9.40 -5.88 -5.99
C PHE A 155 -7.92 -5.53 -5.87
N ALA A 156 -7.45 -4.58 -6.67
CA ALA A 156 -6.07 -4.13 -6.68
C ALA A 156 -6.01 -2.60 -6.72
N GLY A 157 -4.95 -2.07 -6.14
CA GLY A 157 -4.62 -0.65 -6.12
C GLY A 157 -3.19 -0.46 -6.61
N SER A 158 -3.01 0.56 -7.45
CA SER A 158 -1.71 1.09 -7.82
C SER A 158 -1.82 2.58 -8.09
N ASN A 159 -2.59 3.28 -7.25
CA ASN A 159 -2.77 4.73 -7.24
C ASN A 159 -3.60 5.33 -8.39
N TRP A 160 -4.41 4.52 -9.06
CA TRP A 160 -5.34 4.96 -10.10
C TRP A 160 -6.74 5.11 -9.51
N ALA A 161 -7.44 6.18 -9.88
CA ALA A 161 -8.87 6.29 -9.61
C ALA A 161 -9.69 5.40 -10.57
N ARG A 162 -10.71 4.73 -10.03
CA ARG A 162 -11.66 3.87 -10.74
C ARG A 162 -12.93 4.58 -11.13
N ASP A 163 -13.56 5.34 -10.22
CA ASP A 163 -14.88 5.90 -10.46
C ASP A 163 -14.81 7.10 -11.43
N PRO A 164 -15.56 7.08 -12.55
CA PRO A 164 -15.55 8.17 -13.51
C PRO A 164 -15.98 9.53 -12.93
N GLN A 165 -16.83 9.55 -11.90
CA GLN A 165 -17.21 10.78 -11.21
C GLN A 165 -16.06 11.32 -10.35
N LEU A 166 -15.33 10.46 -9.63
CA LEU A 166 -14.15 10.89 -8.87
C LEU A 166 -13.09 11.47 -9.80
N ILE A 167 -12.74 10.75 -10.87
CA ILE A 167 -11.79 11.21 -11.89
C ILE A 167 -12.20 12.59 -12.41
N LYS A 168 -13.48 12.74 -12.79
CA LYS A 168 -13.98 14.00 -13.36
C LYS A 168 -13.98 15.16 -12.37
N LEU A 169 -14.33 14.92 -11.11
CA LEU A 169 -14.63 15.98 -10.15
C LEU A 169 -13.47 16.32 -9.22
N GLU A 170 -12.53 15.39 -9.05
CA GLU A 170 -11.55 15.41 -7.96
C GLU A 170 -10.16 14.91 -8.37
N ALA A 171 -9.97 14.35 -9.56
CA ALA A 171 -8.65 14.04 -10.12
C ALA A 171 -8.59 14.35 -11.64
N PRO A 172 -8.92 15.59 -12.06
CA PRO A 172 -9.14 15.92 -13.47
C PRO A 172 -7.89 15.77 -14.36
N ASP A 173 -6.70 15.87 -13.76
CA ASP A 173 -5.42 15.69 -14.46
C ASP A 173 -5.01 14.22 -14.63
N PHE A 174 -5.68 13.29 -13.93
CA PHE A 174 -5.42 11.87 -14.11
C PHE A 174 -6.03 11.37 -15.43
N ASN A 175 -5.18 10.91 -16.35
CA ASN A 175 -5.62 10.27 -17.58
C ASN A 175 -5.65 8.73 -17.41
N PRO A 176 -6.82 8.10 -17.22
CA PRO A 176 -6.93 6.65 -17.03
C PRO A 176 -6.61 5.83 -18.30
N ARG A 177 -6.34 6.51 -19.44
CA ARG A 177 -6.01 5.89 -20.72
C ARG A 177 -4.54 6.07 -21.11
N ASP A 178 -3.73 6.71 -20.29
CA ASP A 178 -2.30 6.83 -20.55
C ASP A 178 -1.57 5.57 -20.05
N PRO A 179 -1.16 4.64 -20.96
CA PRO A 179 -0.46 3.43 -20.56
C PRO A 179 0.98 3.68 -20.09
N GLN A 180 1.53 4.88 -20.33
CA GLN A 180 2.89 5.24 -19.91
C GLN A 180 2.94 5.75 -18.45
N SER A 181 1.82 6.17 -17.88
CA SER A 181 1.79 6.55 -16.47
C SER A 181 2.07 5.36 -15.55
N SER A 182 2.78 5.57 -14.43
CA SER A 182 3.08 4.53 -13.45
C SER A 182 1.82 3.84 -12.93
N PRO A 183 0.76 4.57 -12.49
CA PRO A 183 -0.46 3.94 -12.00
C PRO A 183 -1.11 2.99 -13.00
N ASN A 184 -1.20 3.37 -14.28
CA ASN A 184 -1.88 2.56 -15.29
C ASN A 184 -1.05 1.38 -15.77
N ALA A 185 0.28 1.52 -15.92
CA ALA A 185 1.16 0.40 -16.25
C ALA A 185 1.10 -0.68 -15.15
N ARG A 186 1.15 -0.26 -13.88
CA ARG A 186 1.02 -1.14 -12.71
C ARG A 186 -0.38 -1.74 -12.60
N ARG A 187 -1.43 -0.99 -12.95
CA ARG A 187 -2.80 -1.52 -13.00
C ARG A 187 -2.93 -2.65 -14.01
N ALA A 188 -2.44 -2.45 -15.23
CA ALA A 188 -2.41 -3.49 -16.25
C ALA A 188 -1.63 -4.71 -15.76
N ARG A 189 -0.52 -4.49 -15.04
CA ARG A 189 0.26 -5.59 -14.47
C ARG A 189 -0.47 -6.36 -13.38
N TRP A 190 -1.20 -5.66 -12.50
CA TRP A 190 -2.05 -6.32 -11.50
C TRP A 190 -3.11 -7.19 -12.16
N ASP A 191 -3.77 -6.69 -13.21
CA ASP A 191 -4.78 -7.45 -13.95
C ASP A 191 -4.19 -8.74 -14.55
N GLU A 192 -3.01 -8.67 -15.18
CA GLU A 192 -2.30 -9.85 -15.69
C GLU A 192 -1.96 -10.86 -14.59
N LEU A 193 -1.31 -10.41 -13.51
CA LEU A 193 -0.83 -11.29 -12.43
C LEU A 193 -1.97 -11.95 -11.67
N LEU A 194 -3.01 -11.20 -11.32
CA LEU A 194 -4.14 -11.74 -10.57
C LEU A 194 -4.90 -12.78 -11.42
N GLN A 195 -5.08 -12.54 -12.71
CA GLN A 195 -5.73 -13.49 -13.61
C GLN A 195 -4.88 -14.75 -13.82
N ALA A 196 -3.58 -14.60 -14.08
CA ALA A 196 -2.67 -15.73 -14.30
C ALA A 196 -2.53 -16.65 -13.07
N ASN A 197 -2.76 -16.09 -11.87
CA ASN A 197 -2.62 -16.79 -10.60
C ASN A 197 -3.95 -17.12 -9.91
N ARG A 198 -5.08 -16.99 -10.61
CA ARG A 198 -6.40 -17.31 -10.04
C ARG A 198 -6.43 -18.73 -9.48
N GLY A 199 -6.87 -18.86 -8.23
CA GLY A 199 -6.96 -20.11 -7.47
C GLY A 199 -5.65 -20.57 -6.84
N LYS A 200 -4.56 -19.84 -7.06
CA LYS A 200 -3.20 -20.19 -6.56
C LYS A 200 -2.68 -19.20 -5.52
N ILE A 201 -3.32 -18.03 -5.37
CA ILE A 201 -2.84 -16.96 -4.49
C ILE A 201 -2.82 -17.45 -3.04
N ASP A 202 -1.61 -17.51 -2.48
CA ASP A 202 -1.30 -17.71 -1.07
C ASP A 202 -0.25 -16.66 -0.63
N VAL A 203 0.15 -16.69 0.64
CA VAL A 203 1.08 -15.70 1.21
C VAL A 203 2.41 -15.65 0.45
N ALA A 204 2.97 -16.81 0.07
CA ALA A 204 4.26 -16.87 -0.60
C ALA A 204 4.17 -16.31 -2.02
N LEU A 205 3.10 -16.62 -2.75
CA LEU A 205 2.89 -16.05 -4.09
C LEU A 205 2.64 -14.55 -4.02
N ALA A 206 1.88 -14.08 -3.04
CA ALA A 206 1.64 -12.66 -2.81
C ALA A 206 2.94 -11.87 -2.54
N GLN A 207 3.88 -12.45 -1.78
CA GLN A 207 5.21 -11.87 -1.57
C GLN A 207 5.99 -11.72 -2.88
N GLN A 208 5.93 -12.73 -3.76
CA GLN A 208 6.57 -12.68 -5.08
C GLN A 208 5.92 -11.63 -5.98
N MET A 209 4.58 -11.56 -6.00
CA MET A 209 3.83 -10.59 -6.79
C MET A 209 4.15 -9.14 -6.39
N LEU A 210 4.35 -8.86 -5.10
CA LEU A 210 4.80 -7.54 -4.65
C LEU A 210 6.20 -7.16 -5.14
N GLY A 211 7.02 -8.13 -5.51
CA GLY A 211 8.37 -7.97 -6.05
C GLY A 211 8.46 -7.92 -7.58
N ASP A 212 7.32 -7.87 -8.28
CA ASP A 212 7.27 -7.98 -9.74
C ASP A 212 7.81 -6.73 -10.45
N HIS A 213 8.58 -6.97 -11.51
CA HIS A 213 9.27 -5.96 -12.33
C HIS A 213 8.87 -5.97 -13.80
N GLN A 214 7.72 -6.56 -14.16
CA GLN A 214 7.26 -6.51 -15.54
C GLN A 214 6.64 -5.14 -15.84
N ASP A 215 7.32 -4.37 -16.69
CA ASP A 215 6.81 -3.13 -17.27
C ASP A 215 5.90 -3.47 -18.45
N THR A 216 4.62 -3.14 -18.33
CA THR A 216 3.58 -3.44 -19.32
C THR A 216 3.57 -2.48 -20.51
N PHE A 217 4.25 -1.35 -20.44
CA PHE A 217 4.37 -0.40 -21.54
C PHE A 217 5.64 -0.61 -22.37
N LEU A 218 6.78 -0.89 -21.71
CA LEU A 218 8.02 -1.27 -22.43
C LEU A 218 8.07 -2.75 -22.79
N HIS A 219 7.21 -3.58 -22.21
CA HIS A 219 7.22 -5.04 -22.34
C HIS A 219 8.58 -5.64 -21.94
N LYS A 220 9.14 -5.18 -20.82
CA LYS A 220 10.44 -5.63 -20.30
C LYS A 220 10.34 -5.96 -18.83
N ASP A 221 11.08 -6.99 -18.42
CA ASP A 221 11.33 -7.28 -17.01
C ASP A 221 12.52 -6.43 -16.55
N GLN A 222 12.23 -5.29 -15.94
CA GLN A 222 13.23 -4.35 -15.44
C GLN A 222 12.64 -3.53 -14.29
N PRO A 223 13.37 -3.34 -13.18
CA PRO A 223 12.92 -2.47 -12.11
C PRO A 223 12.79 -1.02 -12.62
N GLY A 224 11.74 -0.31 -12.20
CA GLY A 224 11.52 1.08 -12.58
C GLY A 224 10.32 1.71 -11.90
N GLU A 225 9.87 2.85 -12.40
CA GLU A 225 8.70 3.57 -11.89
C GLU A 225 7.37 2.88 -12.23
N ARG A 226 7.35 2.06 -13.28
CA ARG A 226 6.13 1.44 -13.85
C ARG A 226 5.88 0.00 -13.40
N THR A 227 6.68 -0.51 -12.48
CA THR A 227 6.61 -1.89 -11.97
C THR A 227 5.98 -1.97 -10.60
N LEU A 228 5.42 -3.12 -10.20
CA LEU A 228 4.75 -3.25 -8.89
C LEU A 228 5.71 -3.07 -7.71
N CYS A 229 6.94 -3.56 -7.84
CA CYS A 229 8.06 -3.16 -6.98
C CYS A 229 8.76 -1.96 -7.62
N GLY A 230 8.49 -0.76 -7.13
CA GLY A 230 9.00 0.48 -7.71
C GLY A 230 10.47 0.72 -7.40
N HIS A 231 11.20 1.18 -8.42
CA HIS A 231 12.60 1.61 -8.33
C HIS A 231 12.80 2.88 -9.17
N THR A 232 12.29 4.02 -8.72
CA THR A 232 12.42 5.28 -9.47
C THR A 232 13.88 5.75 -9.52
N ASP A 233 14.72 5.29 -8.58
CA ASP A 233 16.16 5.52 -8.56
C ASP A 233 16.89 4.90 -9.76
N LEU A 234 16.27 3.94 -10.46
CA LEU A 234 16.78 3.32 -11.67
C LEU A 234 16.11 3.84 -12.95
N SER A 235 15.17 4.78 -12.82
CA SER A 235 14.37 5.28 -13.92
C SER A 235 14.92 6.59 -14.49
N SER A 236 15.33 6.57 -15.76
CA SER A 236 15.67 7.79 -16.50
C SER A 236 14.47 8.69 -16.81
N HIS A 237 13.25 8.21 -16.58
CA HIS A 237 12.01 8.96 -16.80
C HIS A 237 11.52 9.65 -15.51
N GLY A 238 11.71 9.01 -14.36
CA GLY A 238 11.09 9.45 -13.11
C GLY A 238 9.58 9.15 -13.10
N SER A 239 8.84 9.78 -12.19
CA SER A 239 7.38 9.70 -12.08
C SER A 239 6.79 11.12 -12.11
N PRO A 240 6.52 11.69 -13.31
CA PRO A 240 6.02 13.05 -13.46
C PRO A 240 4.75 13.35 -12.65
N GLU A 241 3.83 12.37 -12.54
CA GLU A 241 2.60 12.45 -11.77
C GLU A 241 2.82 12.72 -10.26
N TRP A 242 4.03 12.48 -9.76
CA TRP A 242 4.41 12.68 -8.36
C TRP A 242 5.56 13.68 -8.20
N LEU A 243 5.93 14.37 -9.28
CA LEU A 243 7.07 15.29 -9.32
C LEU A 243 8.40 14.62 -8.92
N TRP A 244 8.51 13.32 -9.18
CA TRP A 244 9.75 12.58 -9.02
C TRP A 244 10.54 12.69 -10.32
N ASN A 245 11.59 13.51 -10.29
CA ASN A 245 12.51 13.69 -11.43
C ASN A 245 13.21 12.36 -11.81
N PRO A 246 13.86 12.30 -12.99
CA PRO A 246 14.71 11.17 -13.35
C PRO A 246 15.66 10.75 -12.23
N TYR A 247 15.73 9.45 -11.97
CA TYR A 247 16.55 8.81 -10.93
C TYR A 247 16.23 9.27 -9.51
N TYR A 248 15.01 9.75 -9.23
CA TYR A 248 14.62 10.13 -7.87
C TYR A 248 14.81 8.97 -6.89
N PRO A 249 15.46 9.17 -5.72
CA PRO A 249 15.66 8.12 -4.71
C PRO A 249 14.34 7.83 -3.98
N GLY A 250 13.45 7.11 -4.65
CA GLY A 250 12.12 6.74 -4.19
C GLY A 250 11.58 5.54 -4.95
N GLY A 251 10.63 4.85 -4.36
CA GLY A 251 10.15 3.56 -4.84
C GLY A 251 9.65 2.71 -3.69
N ALA A 252 9.48 1.42 -3.91
CA ALA A 252 8.95 0.49 -2.91
C ALA A 252 9.95 0.29 -1.75
N VAL A 253 9.57 0.58 -0.51
CA VAL A 253 10.51 0.58 0.64
C VAL A 253 10.25 -0.54 1.65
N GLN A 254 9.11 -1.22 1.52
CA GLN A 254 8.77 -2.43 2.26
C GLN A 254 7.67 -3.22 1.54
N GLY A 255 7.40 -4.43 2.02
CA GLY A 255 6.22 -5.20 1.62
C GLY A 255 5.57 -5.86 2.83
N LYS A 256 4.23 -5.99 2.81
CA LYS A 256 3.45 -6.72 3.82
C LYS A 256 2.45 -7.64 3.15
N VAL A 257 2.25 -8.82 3.74
CA VAL A 257 1.26 -9.80 3.30
C VAL A 257 0.61 -10.44 4.52
N THR A 258 -0.69 -10.68 4.44
CA THR A 258 -1.42 -11.50 5.42
C THR A 258 -2.49 -12.34 4.71
N ASP A 259 -2.90 -13.42 5.34
CA ASP A 259 -4.11 -14.14 4.97
C ASP A 259 -5.10 -14.19 6.15
N SER A 260 -6.29 -14.74 5.93
CA SER A 260 -7.30 -14.84 7.00
C SER A 260 -6.84 -15.69 8.19
N SER A 261 -5.94 -16.65 8.01
CA SER A 261 -5.43 -17.45 9.13
C SER A 261 -4.47 -16.62 9.98
N MET A 262 -3.49 -15.98 9.34
CA MET A 262 -2.55 -15.06 9.98
C MET A 262 -3.28 -13.90 10.67
N ALA A 263 -4.23 -13.25 9.99
CA ALA A 263 -5.02 -12.18 10.57
C ALA A 263 -5.83 -12.64 11.78
N GLY A 264 -6.36 -13.86 11.76
CA GLY A 264 -7.06 -14.47 12.91
C GLY A 264 -6.12 -14.73 14.10
N ALA A 265 -4.84 -14.98 13.84
CA ALA A 265 -3.79 -15.11 14.83
C ALA A 265 -3.13 -13.75 15.18
N MET A 266 -3.70 -12.62 14.72
CA MET A 266 -3.12 -11.28 14.83
C MET A 266 -1.66 -11.26 14.35
N ALA A 267 -1.43 -11.75 13.14
CA ALA A 267 -0.13 -11.83 12.50
C ALA A 267 -0.16 -11.39 11.03
N PHE A 268 0.99 -10.97 10.54
CA PHE A 268 1.27 -10.78 9.12
C PHE A 268 2.78 -10.95 8.88
N THR A 269 3.17 -11.09 7.62
CA THR A 269 4.59 -11.08 7.24
C THR A 269 4.95 -9.75 6.61
N ALA A 270 6.13 -9.24 6.95
CA ALA A 270 6.67 -8.01 6.41
C ALA A 270 8.13 -8.15 6.00
N ARG A 271 8.54 -7.30 5.06
CA ARG A 271 9.92 -7.16 4.58
C ARG A 271 10.28 -5.69 4.58
N ALA A 272 11.42 -5.33 5.20
CA ALA A 272 12.02 -4.01 5.05
C ALA A 272 12.90 -3.96 3.80
N GLY A 273 12.94 -2.82 3.12
CA GLY A 273 13.58 -2.65 1.81
C GLY A 273 12.69 -3.16 0.67
N HIS A 274 13.21 -3.11 -0.56
CA HIS A 274 12.44 -3.46 -1.75
C HIS A 274 11.83 -4.87 -1.63
N PRO A 275 10.52 -5.05 -1.92
CA PRO A 275 9.88 -6.37 -1.94
C PRO A 275 10.61 -7.44 -2.76
N CYS A 276 11.20 -7.05 -3.91
CA CYS A 276 12.01 -7.90 -4.77
C CYS A 276 13.32 -8.37 -4.11
N GLY A 277 13.77 -7.68 -3.07
CA GLY A 277 15.00 -7.94 -2.34
C GLY A 277 16.25 -7.27 -2.87
N GLY A 278 16.09 -6.34 -3.81
CA GLY A 278 17.14 -5.42 -4.19
C GLY A 278 17.53 -4.51 -3.01
N ASP A 279 18.82 -4.22 -2.92
CA ASP A 279 19.33 -3.18 -2.02
C ASP A 279 19.35 -1.84 -2.75
N PHE A 280 19.15 -0.75 -2.00
CA PHE A 280 19.58 0.59 -2.40
C PHE A 280 20.81 1.00 -1.59
N LEU A 281 21.84 1.54 -2.28
CA LEU A 281 23.08 1.98 -1.66
C LEU A 281 23.29 3.47 -1.90
N ALA A 282 23.34 4.25 -0.83
CA ALA A 282 23.33 5.70 -0.90
C ALA A 282 24.61 6.25 -1.54
N ALA A 283 25.77 5.75 -1.14
CA ALA A 283 27.06 6.24 -1.64
C ALA A 283 27.22 6.09 -3.18
N PRO A 284 27.05 4.90 -3.79
CA PRO A 284 27.16 4.76 -5.23
C PRO A 284 26.03 5.49 -5.99
N PHE A 285 24.81 5.53 -5.43
CA PHE A 285 23.71 6.30 -6.02
C PHE A 285 24.06 7.79 -6.11
N LEU A 286 24.52 8.41 -5.02
CA LEU A 286 24.86 9.84 -5.00
C LEU A 286 26.09 10.17 -5.86
N ALA A 287 26.99 9.20 -6.08
CA ALA A 287 28.08 9.35 -7.02
C ALA A 287 27.60 9.37 -8.48
N ALA A 288 26.57 8.57 -8.81
CA ALA A 288 25.97 8.53 -10.14
C ALA A 288 25.00 9.69 -10.41
N HIS A 289 24.32 10.19 -9.36
CA HIS A 289 23.27 11.21 -9.44
C HIS A 289 23.56 12.40 -8.49
N PRO A 290 24.58 13.22 -8.80
CA PRO A 290 25.02 14.30 -7.93
C PRO A 290 23.95 15.37 -7.68
N GLU A 291 22.92 15.48 -8.52
CA GLU A 291 21.73 16.32 -8.32
C GLU A 291 20.98 16.02 -7.01
N TYR A 292 21.14 14.82 -6.44
CA TYR A 292 20.57 14.43 -5.15
C TYR A 292 21.56 14.49 -3.98
N SER A 293 22.79 14.99 -4.19
CA SER A 293 23.85 15.05 -3.15
C SER A 293 23.46 15.80 -1.88
N TRP A 294 22.48 16.71 -1.97
CA TRP A 294 21.94 17.41 -0.81
C TRP A 294 21.32 16.46 0.23
N GLN A 295 20.95 15.23 -0.16
CA GLN A 295 20.42 14.20 0.73
C GLN A 295 21.51 13.46 1.52
N ALA A 296 22.79 13.61 1.18
CA ALA A 296 23.90 12.86 1.77
C ALA A 296 23.95 12.86 3.32
N PRO A 297 23.58 13.94 4.04
CA PRO A 297 23.56 13.91 5.50
C PRO A 297 22.49 12.99 6.11
N PHE A 298 21.48 12.59 5.34
CA PHE A 298 20.26 11.93 5.85
C PHE A 298 19.94 10.59 5.17
N LEU A 299 20.36 10.43 3.92
CA LEU A 299 20.13 9.24 3.09
C LEU A 299 21.11 8.13 3.49
N ARG A 300 20.59 6.95 3.79
CA ARG A 300 21.34 5.76 4.14
C ARG A 300 21.01 4.62 3.17
N ASP A 301 21.78 3.57 3.29
CA ASP A 301 21.50 2.33 2.58
C ASP A 301 20.17 1.75 3.04
N MET A 302 19.35 1.33 2.08
CA MET A 302 18.14 0.56 2.33
C MET A 302 18.42 -0.88 1.93
N LYS A 303 18.95 -1.64 2.88
CA LYS A 303 19.24 -3.06 2.73
C LYS A 303 17.98 -3.90 2.89
N ALA A 304 17.68 -4.75 1.91
CA ALA A 304 16.48 -5.57 1.96
C ALA A 304 16.64 -6.72 2.97
N GLY A 305 15.78 -6.75 3.98
CA GLY A 305 15.70 -7.84 4.94
C GLY A 305 14.98 -9.07 4.38
N PRO A 306 14.96 -10.20 5.12
CA PRO A 306 14.09 -11.33 4.78
C PRO A 306 12.63 -11.00 5.08
N TRP A 307 11.71 -11.69 4.41
CA TRP A 307 10.32 -11.77 4.86
C TRP A 307 10.28 -12.36 6.26
N THR A 308 9.71 -11.62 7.20
CA THR A 308 9.66 -11.96 8.63
C THR A 308 8.21 -11.93 9.08
N GLU A 309 7.79 -12.91 9.88
CA GLU A 309 6.47 -12.89 10.49
C GLU A 309 6.48 -12.05 11.77
N PHE A 310 5.48 -11.19 11.90
CA PHE A 310 5.19 -10.40 13.10
C PHE A 310 3.83 -10.81 13.63
N ARG A 311 3.73 -10.91 14.96
CA ARG A 311 2.50 -11.28 15.65
C ARG A 311 2.30 -10.45 16.89
N SER A 312 1.05 -10.26 17.27
CA SER A 312 0.72 -9.59 18.52
C SER A 312 1.24 -10.36 19.75
N ALA A 313 1.60 -9.65 20.82
CA ALA A 313 2.20 -10.16 22.04
C ALA A 313 3.54 -10.90 21.84
N GLN A 314 4.25 -10.60 20.74
CA GLN A 314 5.61 -11.08 20.53
C GLN A 314 6.54 -10.46 21.58
N ALA A 315 7.33 -11.31 22.25
CA ALA A 315 8.38 -10.82 23.13
C ALA A 315 9.38 -9.98 22.31
N ALA A 316 9.81 -8.85 22.87
CA ALA A 316 10.84 -8.04 22.22
C ALA A 316 12.07 -8.93 21.95
N PRO A 317 12.59 -8.96 20.71
CA PRO A 317 13.86 -9.63 20.47
C PRO A 317 14.92 -8.98 21.38
N PRO A 318 15.92 -9.76 21.86
CA PRO A 318 17.01 -9.19 22.64
C PRO A 318 17.64 -8.02 21.86
N ALA A 319 17.92 -6.93 22.57
CA ALA A 319 18.47 -5.72 21.96
C ALA A 319 19.73 -6.10 21.16
N ARG A 320 19.77 -5.70 19.88
CA ARG A 320 20.94 -5.84 19.01
C ARG A 320 21.93 -4.73 19.29
#